data_AF-I7F9N6-F1
#
_entry.id   AF-I7F9N6-F1
#
_cell.length_a   1.000
_cell.length_b   1.000
_cell.length_c   1.000
_cell.angle_alpha   90.00
_cell.angle_beta   90.00
_cell.angle_gamma   90.00
#
_symmetry.space_group_name_H-M   'P 1'
#
loop_
_entity.id
_entity.type
_entity.pdbx_description
1 polymer ?
#
loop_
_entity_poly.entity_id
_entity_poly.type
_entity_poly.pdbx_seq_one_letter_code
_entity_poly.pdbx_strand_id
1 'polypeptide(L)'
;MPGTLCDPACSPSEGAAMTISRDDAAVLRHRLVLNRFFNNDTYAAFALAGATASALIWANIGSTYSSLWETTASIEVGRLGLTLPLAEWVNEGLMTVFFFAVGLDVRRELTIGELRQRRRAILPACCALGGLVVPVVIFLSFTQGLPSSSAWGAVISTDTAFALGMLALVGPSNAPRLRIFLLTLAVLDDIGALTVIAVFYTADLDVGALALAGAGLFVVWMMQRVGVWRMTPYFVVAVATWFATHASGVHATLAGVLVALLMPVYPQHGPDVDRVARFVHLFRQAPNPRAARVVRRTLDYSVPLNQRMSEVLTPYVNFVVVPIFALANAGVALTGAAFHDAAASRLTWGIVVGLVVGKLLGITTAAFLVERFSAASRVPGLDLPRIAGIGALSGMGFTISLLVVKISLGDNRSQAEARVGVLIASAVAFLLAWATFRIGDRVRPLPTPAGRVLQRDVDMERDHVRGPRDAAATVVVYAAIDEDYRTRTAEALREVRQQFGDRLRIVFRHHTTDDQALNCALALEAAAQQGRFWDMHDALVKPGGDPDAALTDIARDVDLDVGRFEQSLNTNNQLSRVEDDNLDAQAAGLPASPTIYVQGNRVMGPANSWYLAQLLRRDVG
;
A
#
# COMPACT_ATOMS: atom_id res chain seq x y z
N MET A 1 11.51 57.18 49.74
CA MET A 1 12.85 57.14 49.10
C MET A 1 13.88 56.85 50.18
N PRO A 2 15.03 56.20 49.88
CA PRO A 2 15.46 55.49 48.65
C PRO A 2 15.96 54.04 48.97
N GLY A 3 16.34 53.13 48.08
CA GLY A 3 16.55 53.06 46.62
C GLY A 3 16.89 51.60 46.25
N THR A 4 16.27 51.04 45.20
CA THR A 4 16.85 50.72 43.86
C THR A 4 17.91 49.61 43.79
N LEU A 5 17.59 48.52 43.08
CA LEU A 5 18.24 48.13 41.81
C LEU A 5 17.46 46.99 41.13
N CYS A 6 17.21 47.16 39.83
CA CYS A 6 16.63 46.19 38.90
C CYS A 6 17.60 45.04 38.62
N ASP A 7 17.06 43.89 38.20
CA ASP A 7 17.54 43.24 36.98
C ASP A 7 16.45 42.36 36.32
N PRO A 8 16.16 42.54 35.01
CA PRO A 8 15.26 41.69 34.23
C PRO A 8 16.06 40.68 33.42
N ALA A 9 16.05 39.40 33.80
CA ALA A 9 16.59 38.33 32.99
C ALA A 9 15.67 37.09 33.07
N CYS A 10 14.48 37.21 32.47
CA CYS A 10 13.69 36.05 32.10
C CYS A 10 14.12 35.65 30.68
N SER A 11 15.21 34.90 30.56
CA SER A 11 15.55 34.20 29.31
C SER A 11 14.58 33.02 29.15
N PRO A 12 13.89 32.86 28.02
CA PRO A 12 13.11 31.65 27.77
C PRO A 12 14.06 30.45 27.79
N SER A 13 13.74 29.48 28.63
CA SER A 13 14.47 28.23 28.80
C SER A 13 14.78 27.58 27.46
N GLU A 14 16.07 27.39 27.19
CA GLU A 14 16.61 26.57 26.11
C GLU A 14 15.81 25.27 26.01
N GLY A 15 15.17 25.06 24.86
CA GLY A 15 14.49 23.83 24.54
C GLY A 15 15.48 22.68 24.66
N ALA A 16 15.25 21.79 25.63
CA ALA A 16 16.00 20.56 25.79
C ALA A 16 15.90 19.76 24.48
N ALA A 17 16.94 19.89 23.64
CA ALA A 17 17.09 19.13 22.42
C ALA A 17 16.95 17.64 22.76
N MET A 18 15.91 17.01 22.22
CA MET A 18 15.69 15.57 22.35
C MET A 18 16.78 14.84 21.58
N THR A 19 17.96 14.74 22.18
CA THR A 19 19.07 13.93 21.69
C THR A 19 18.67 12.48 21.94
N ILE A 20 18.13 11.84 20.91
CA ILE A 20 17.83 10.40 20.93
C ILE A 20 19.12 9.67 21.31
N SER A 21 19.12 9.02 22.47
CA SER A 21 20.26 8.26 22.98
C SER A 21 20.71 7.21 21.96
N ARG A 22 22.00 6.86 21.95
CA ARG A 22 22.52 5.75 21.11
C ARG A 22 21.76 4.44 21.36
N ASP A 23 21.25 4.25 22.58
CA ASP A 23 20.50 3.05 22.99
C ASP A 23 19.07 3.05 22.42
N ASP A 24 18.37 4.19 22.43
CA ASP A 24 17.06 4.34 21.80
C ASP A 24 17.15 4.10 20.29
N ALA A 25 18.22 4.61 19.67
CA ALA A 25 18.50 4.41 18.25
C ALA A 25 18.85 2.95 17.89
N ALA A 26 19.35 2.14 18.84
CA ALA A 26 19.67 0.73 18.64
C ALA A 26 18.44 -0.17 18.75
N VAL A 27 17.60 0.06 19.76
CA VAL A 27 16.32 -0.66 19.95
C VAL A 27 15.37 -0.38 18.77
N LEU A 28 15.29 0.87 18.33
CA LEU A 28 14.53 1.24 17.12
C LEU A 28 15.13 0.62 15.86
N ARG A 29 16.47 0.58 15.73
CA ARG A 29 17.12 -0.05 14.55
C ARG A 29 16.80 -1.53 14.43
N HIS A 30 16.86 -2.29 15.52
CA HIS A 30 16.66 -3.74 15.46
C HIS A 30 15.22 -4.09 15.07
N ARG A 31 14.23 -3.38 15.64
CA ARG A 31 12.82 -3.51 15.25
C ARG A 31 12.56 -3.09 13.81
N LEU A 32 13.23 -2.05 13.31
CA LEU A 32 13.10 -1.58 11.92
C LEU A 32 13.78 -2.50 10.90
N VAL A 33 14.84 -3.23 11.26
CA VAL A 33 15.49 -4.22 10.38
C VAL A 33 14.61 -5.45 10.23
N LEU A 34 14.04 -5.96 11.32
CA LEU A 34 13.07 -7.06 11.27
C LEU A 34 11.82 -6.68 10.45
N ASN A 35 11.26 -5.49 10.66
CA ASN A 35 10.14 -4.99 9.83
C ASN A 35 10.52 -4.86 8.35
N ARG A 36 11.77 -4.52 8.02
CA ARG A 36 12.24 -4.47 6.63
C ARG A 36 12.31 -5.84 5.96
N PHE A 37 12.62 -6.90 6.72
CA PHE A 37 12.63 -8.26 6.20
C PHE A 37 11.21 -8.77 5.94
N PHE A 38 10.32 -8.59 6.91
CA PHE A 38 8.93 -9.04 6.83
C PHE A 38 8.04 -8.21 5.89
N ASN A 39 8.46 -7.01 5.50
CA ASN A 39 7.76 -6.17 4.51
C ASN A 39 8.42 -6.19 3.12
N ASN A 40 9.25 -7.19 2.82
CA ASN A 40 9.88 -7.32 1.51
C ASN A 40 9.19 -8.40 0.66
N ASP A 41 8.43 -7.96 -0.34
CA ASP A 41 7.70 -8.80 -1.29
C ASP A 41 8.59 -9.84 -1.98
N THR A 42 9.88 -9.53 -2.20
CA THR A 42 10.83 -10.47 -2.81
C THR A 42 11.10 -11.67 -1.91
N TYR A 43 11.25 -11.46 -0.59
CA TYR A 43 11.46 -12.58 0.33
C TYR A 43 10.19 -13.43 0.49
N ALA A 44 9.01 -12.81 0.45
CA ALA A 44 7.75 -13.53 0.42
C ALA A 44 7.63 -14.43 -0.82
N ALA A 45 8.01 -13.93 -2.01
CA ALA A 45 8.06 -14.73 -3.23
C ALA A 45 9.03 -15.93 -3.12
N PHE A 46 10.22 -15.73 -2.51
CA PHE A 46 11.15 -16.84 -2.28
C PHE A 46 10.61 -17.85 -1.26
N ALA A 47 9.93 -17.41 -0.21
CA ALA A 47 9.29 -18.30 0.76
C ALA A 47 8.20 -19.15 0.10
N LEU A 48 7.36 -18.53 -0.74
CA LEU A 48 6.35 -19.22 -1.53
C LEU A 48 6.97 -20.22 -2.51
N ALA A 49 7.97 -19.80 -3.30
CA ALA A 49 8.66 -20.67 -4.24
C ALA A 49 9.34 -21.86 -3.53
N GLY A 50 9.96 -21.62 -2.36
CA GLY A 50 10.55 -22.66 -1.53
C GLY A 50 9.52 -23.66 -0.99
N ALA A 51 8.35 -23.18 -0.57
CA ALA A 51 7.25 -24.05 -0.14
C ALA A 51 6.69 -24.88 -1.31
N THR A 52 6.51 -24.29 -2.48
CA THR A 52 6.09 -25.00 -3.70
C THR A 52 7.09 -26.07 -4.10
N ALA A 53 8.39 -25.74 -4.12
CA ALA A 53 9.45 -26.71 -4.41
C ALA A 53 9.45 -27.85 -3.40
N SER A 54 9.27 -27.54 -2.11
CA SER A 54 9.16 -28.54 -1.04
C SER A 54 7.93 -29.44 -1.24
N ALA A 55 6.79 -28.89 -1.65
CA ALA A 55 5.58 -29.64 -1.95
C ALA A 55 5.80 -30.64 -3.08
N LEU A 56 6.43 -30.18 -4.17
CA LEU A 56 6.74 -31.01 -5.33
C LEU A 56 7.74 -32.12 -4.95
N ILE A 57 8.81 -31.80 -4.24
CA ILE A 57 9.79 -32.79 -3.80
C ILE A 57 9.12 -33.82 -2.88
N TRP A 58 8.36 -33.38 -1.88
CA TRP A 58 7.73 -34.27 -0.90
C TRP A 58 6.67 -35.19 -1.54
N ALA A 59 5.84 -34.65 -2.44
CA ALA A 59 4.85 -35.44 -3.18
C ALA A 59 5.45 -36.54 -4.07
N ASN A 60 6.76 -36.45 -4.40
CA ASN A 60 7.45 -37.40 -5.28
C ASN A 60 8.39 -38.37 -4.55
N ILE A 61 8.79 -38.08 -3.32
CA ILE A 61 9.70 -38.95 -2.53
C ILE A 61 8.94 -40.04 -1.75
N GLY A 62 7.68 -39.83 -1.38
CA GLY A 62 6.92 -40.84 -0.65
C GLY A 62 5.41 -40.57 -0.53
N SER A 63 4.67 -41.59 -0.08
CA SER A 63 3.21 -41.52 0.14
C SER A 63 2.81 -40.72 1.38
N THR A 64 3.78 -40.31 2.22
CA THR A 64 3.50 -39.57 3.45
C THR A 64 2.83 -38.22 3.18
N TYR A 65 3.12 -37.60 2.03
CA TYR A 65 2.52 -36.32 1.64
C TYR A 65 0.99 -36.40 1.58
N SER A 66 0.43 -37.35 0.82
CA SER A 66 -1.02 -37.50 0.71
C SER A 66 -1.64 -37.90 2.04
N SER A 67 -1.00 -38.82 2.78
CA SER A 67 -1.51 -39.27 4.08
C SER A 67 -1.63 -38.12 5.11
N LEU A 68 -0.69 -37.18 5.11
CA LEU A 68 -0.74 -36.02 6.01
C LEU A 68 -1.91 -35.12 5.63
N TRP A 69 -2.05 -34.75 4.36
CA TRP A 69 -3.07 -33.80 3.93
C TRP A 69 -4.50 -34.35 3.94
N GLU A 70 -4.64 -35.68 3.84
CA GLU A 70 -5.90 -36.42 4.00
C GLU A 70 -6.24 -36.69 5.48
N THR A 71 -5.31 -36.46 6.41
CA THR A 71 -5.59 -36.63 7.84
C THR A 71 -6.73 -35.71 8.26
N THR A 72 -7.76 -36.28 8.89
CA THR A 72 -8.92 -35.52 9.36
C THR A 72 -8.64 -34.91 10.72
N ALA A 73 -8.95 -33.63 10.86
CA ALA A 73 -8.93 -32.92 12.12
C ALA A 73 -10.34 -32.41 12.43
N SER A 74 -10.84 -32.69 13.63
CA SER A 74 -12.14 -32.22 14.09
C SER A 74 -12.02 -31.23 15.24
N ILE A 75 -12.87 -30.21 15.21
CA ILE A 75 -13.11 -29.30 16.34
C ILE A 75 -14.57 -29.44 16.72
N GLU A 76 -14.82 -29.94 17.95
CA GLU A 76 -16.16 -30.20 18.46
C GLU A 76 -16.42 -29.41 19.75
N VAL A 77 -17.54 -28.70 19.78
CA VAL A 77 -18.05 -27.96 20.94
C VAL A 77 -19.52 -28.33 21.14
N GLY A 78 -19.76 -29.34 22.00
CA GLY A 78 -21.10 -29.84 22.26
C GLY A 78 -21.71 -30.54 21.05
N ARG A 79 -22.79 -29.98 20.48
CA ARG A 79 -23.45 -30.50 19.26
C ARG A 79 -22.91 -29.88 17.96
N LEU A 80 -22.07 -28.85 18.07
CA LEU A 80 -21.45 -28.20 16.92
C LEU A 80 -20.10 -28.86 16.69
N GLY A 81 -19.90 -29.46 15.53
CA GLY A 81 -18.66 -30.11 15.15
C GLY A 81 -18.28 -29.73 13.72
N LEU A 82 -16.99 -29.49 13.50
CA LEU A 82 -16.42 -29.30 12.18
C LEU A 82 -15.28 -30.29 12.00
N THR A 83 -15.48 -31.24 11.09
CA THR A 83 -14.49 -32.28 10.76
C THR A 83 -14.05 -32.10 9.33
N LEU A 84 -12.81 -31.69 9.13
CA LEU A 84 -12.24 -31.42 7.82
C LEU A 84 -10.86 -32.08 7.69
N PRO A 85 -10.48 -32.57 6.50
CA PRO A 85 -9.08 -32.88 6.18
C PRO A 85 -8.16 -31.69 6.43
N LEU A 86 -6.89 -31.92 6.76
CA LEU A 86 -5.91 -30.85 6.96
C LEU A 86 -5.81 -29.93 5.73
N ALA A 87 -5.90 -30.48 4.51
CA ALA A 87 -5.91 -29.65 3.30
C ALA A 87 -7.12 -28.71 3.21
N GLU A 88 -8.29 -29.12 3.73
CA GLU A 88 -9.49 -28.28 3.74
C GLU A 88 -9.44 -27.24 4.86
N TRP A 89 -8.84 -27.54 6.01
CA TRP A 89 -8.53 -26.52 7.03
C TRP A 89 -7.65 -25.40 6.48
N VAL A 90 -6.67 -25.75 5.65
CA VAL A 90 -5.84 -24.76 4.94
C VAL A 90 -6.69 -23.99 3.93
N ASN A 91 -7.48 -24.68 3.11
CA ASN A 91 -8.24 -24.05 2.03
C ASN A 91 -9.42 -23.19 2.50
N GLU A 92 -10.12 -23.56 3.57
CA GLU A 92 -11.26 -22.81 4.09
C GLU A 92 -10.82 -21.86 5.21
N GLY A 93 -9.86 -22.24 6.04
CA GLY A 93 -9.40 -21.45 7.19
C GLY A 93 -8.33 -20.44 6.82
N LEU A 94 -7.16 -20.92 6.35
CA LEU A 94 -6.04 -20.05 6.03
C LEU A 94 -6.37 -19.10 4.86
N MET A 95 -7.04 -19.58 3.81
CA MET A 95 -7.45 -18.68 2.71
C MET A 95 -8.47 -17.63 3.14
N THR A 96 -9.31 -17.88 4.14
CA THR A 96 -10.16 -16.82 4.71
C THR A 96 -9.33 -15.68 5.26
N VAL A 97 -8.19 -15.97 5.90
CA VAL A 97 -7.27 -14.93 6.39
C VAL A 97 -6.62 -14.18 5.24
N PHE A 98 -6.20 -14.88 4.18
CA PHE A 98 -5.68 -14.26 2.96
C PHE A 98 -6.70 -13.30 2.32
N PHE A 99 -7.91 -13.79 2.07
CA PHE A 99 -8.96 -13.00 1.45
C PHE A 99 -9.48 -11.87 2.35
N PHE A 100 -9.47 -12.06 3.67
CA PHE A 100 -9.72 -10.96 4.61
C PHE A 100 -8.67 -9.85 4.45
N ALA A 101 -7.38 -10.18 4.36
CA ALA A 101 -6.33 -9.18 4.12
C ALA A 101 -6.50 -8.47 2.77
N VAL A 102 -6.77 -9.22 1.69
CA VAL A 102 -7.10 -8.63 0.38
C VAL A 102 -8.31 -7.70 0.49
N GLY A 103 -9.38 -8.12 1.18
CA GLY A 103 -10.57 -7.31 1.39
C GLY A 103 -10.32 -6.02 2.19
N LEU A 104 -9.34 -6.01 3.10
CA LEU A 104 -8.94 -4.78 3.80
C LEU A 104 -8.31 -3.79 2.82
N ASP A 105 -7.46 -4.27 1.92
CA ASP A 105 -6.81 -3.46 0.89
C ASP A 105 -7.84 -2.92 -0.11
N VAL A 106 -8.82 -3.74 -0.55
CA VAL A 106 -9.97 -3.28 -1.35
C VAL A 106 -10.67 -2.13 -0.63
N ARG A 107 -11.07 -2.36 0.62
CA ARG A 107 -11.87 -1.40 1.39
C ARG A 107 -11.12 -0.07 1.54
N ARG A 108 -9.81 -0.15 1.74
CA ARG A 108 -8.92 1.01 1.75
C ARG A 108 -8.90 1.71 0.41
N GLU A 109 -8.70 0.98 -0.67
CA GLU A 109 -8.55 1.54 -2.02
C GLU A 109 -9.83 2.24 -2.52
N LEU A 110 -11.00 1.68 -2.19
CA LEU A 110 -12.31 2.28 -2.48
C LEU A 110 -12.56 3.58 -1.71
N THR A 111 -11.98 3.72 -0.51
CA THR A 111 -12.30 4.84 0.39
C THR A 111 -11.27 5.97 0.29
N ILE A 112 -9.98 5.63 0.27
CA ILE A 112 -8.87 6.60 0.31
C ILE A 112 -7.84 6.40 -0.81
N GLY A 113 -7.95 5.34 -1.62
CA GLY A 113 -7.01 5.03 -2.71
C GLY A 113 -7.46 5.50 -4.10
N GLU A 114 -6.84 4.95 -5.14
CA GLU A 114 -7.05 5.35 -6.54
C GLU A 114 -8.44 4.98 -7.07
N LEU A 115 -9.07 3.93 -6.51
CA LEU A 115 -10.41 3.51 -6.91
C LEU A 115 -11.52 4.49 -6.50
N ARG A 116 -11.26 5.42 -5.56
CA ARG A 116 -12.21 6.47 -5.20
C ARG A 116 -12.48 7.43 -6.36
N GLN A 117 -11.46 7.71 -7.19
CA GLN A 117 -11.59 8.65 -8.30
C GLN A 117 -11.95 7.90 -9.58
N ARG A 118 -13.19 8.07 -10.06
CA ARG A 118 -13.70 7.38 -11.27
C ARG A 118 -12.74 7.44 -12.46
N ARG A 119 -12.14 8.61 -12.73
CA ARG A 119 -11.20 8.80 -13.86
C ARG A 119 -9.95 7.93 -13.75
N ARG A 120 -9.45 7.67 -12.54
CA ARG A 120 -8.25 6.84 -12.29
C ARG A 120 -8.59 5.36 -12.15
N ALA A 121 -9.79 5.06 -11.67
CA ALA A 121 -10.29 3.69 -11.48
C ALA A 121 -10.62 2.97 -12.79
N ILE A 122 -11.00 3.69 -13.86
CA ILE A 122 -11.44 3.08 -15.14
C ILE A 122 -10.37 2.17 -15.74
N LEU A 123 -9.10 2.62 -15.77
CA LEU A 123 -8.04 1.85 -16.41
C LEU A 123 -7.80 0.50 -15.70
N PRO A 124 -7.51 0.44 -14.38
CA PRO A 124 -7.39 -0.83 -13.66
C PRO A 124 -8.65 -1.69 -13.74
N ALA A 125 -9.85 -1.09 -13.63
CA ALA A 125 -11.11 -1.85 -13.65
C ALA A 125 -11.39 -2.51 -15.00
N CYS A 126 -11.20 -1.80 -16.11
CA CYS A 126 -11.34 -2.39 -17.44
C CYS A 126 -10.26 -3.45 -17.70
N CYS A 127 -9.03 -3.22 -17.25
CA CYS A 127 -7.96 -4.22 -17.34
C CYS A 127 -8.29 -5.49 -16.55
N ALA A 128 -8.81 -5.35 -15.34
CA ALA A 128 -9.26 -6.47 -14.52
C ALA A 128 -10.38 -7.24 -15.22
N LEU A 129 -11.44 -6.54 -15.67
CA LEU A 129 -12.53 -7.17 -16.42
C LEU A 129 -12.06 -7.92 -17.67
N GLY A 130 -11.16 -7.31 -18.46
CA GLY A 130 -10.52 -7.98 -19.60
C GLY A 130 -9.71 -9.21 -19.17
N GLY A 131 -8.97 -9.09 -18.08
CA GLY A 131 -8.21 -10.17 -17.43
C GLY A 131 -9.06 -11.24 -16.76
N LEU A 132 -10.37 -11.06 -16.58
CA LEU A 132 -11.28 -12.08 -16.07
C LEU A 132 -12.01 -12.78 -17.24
N VAL A 133 -12.53 -12.00 -18.20
CA VAL A 133 -13.41 -12.51 -19.26
C VAL A 133 -12.62 -13.23 -20.36
N VAL A 134 -11.52 -12.64 -20.84
CA VAL A 134 -10.79 -13.19 -22.00
C VAL A 134 -10.16 -14.55 -21.71
N PRO A 135 -9.51 -14.80 -20.55
CA PRO A 135 -9.02 -16.14 -20.19
C PRO A 135 -10.11 -17.21 -20.21
N VAL A 136 -11.30 -16.89 -19.69
CA VAL A 136 -12.43 -17.83 -19.61
C VAL A 136 -12.93 -18.21 -20.99
N VAL A 137 -13.12 -17.22 -21.87
CA VAL A 137 -13.56 -17.48 -23.25
C VAL A 137 -12.56 -18.37 -23.99
N ILE A 138 -11.27 -18.10 -23.81
CA ILE A 138 -10.21 -18.93 -24.40
C ILE A 138 -10.23 -20.34 -23.81
N PHE A 139 -10.25 -20.48 -22.49
CA PHE A 139 -10.30 -21.79 -21.82
C PHE A 139 -11.49 -22.62 -22.31
N LEU A 140 -12.69 -22.04 -22.31
CA LEU A 140 -13.91 -22.71 -22.74
C LEU A 140 -13.84 -23.15 -24.20
N SER A 141 -13.15 -22.42 -25.08
CA SER A 141 -12.96 -22.81 -26.48
C SER A 141 -12.12 -24.08 -26.65
N PHE A 142 -11.18 -24.35 -25.74
CA PHE A 142 -10.37 -25.57 -25.73
C PHE A 142 -11.08 -26.73 -25.04
N THR A 143 -11.90 -26.45 -24.03
CA THR A 143 -12.57 -27.48 -23.22
C THR A 143 -13.99 -27.81 -23.66
N GLN A 144 -14.42 -27.37 -24.84
CA GLN A 144 -15.77 -27.65 -25.35
C GLN A 144 -16.02 -29.16 -25.41
N GLY A 145 -17.15 -29.60 -24.84
CA GLY A 145 -17.56 -31.00 -24.82
C GLY A 145 -16.86 -31.88 -23.77
N LEU A 146 -15.98 -31.31 -22.93
CA LEU A 146 -15.37 -32.03 -21.81
C LEU A 146 -16.14 -31.79 -20.49
N PRO A 147 -16.28 -32.81 -19.62
CA PRO A 147 -16.81 -32.64 -18.27
C PRO A 147 -16.01 -31.61 -17.45
N SER A 148 -14.71 -31.49 -17.72
CA SER A 148 -13.80 -30.53 -17.09
C SER A 148 -14.02 -29.07 -17.47
N SER A 149 -14.99 -28.76 -18.36
CA SER A 149 -15.36 -27.38 -18.72
C SER A 149 -15.88 -26.56 -17.54
N SER A 150 -16.37 -27.22 -16.48
CA SER A 150 -16.73 -26.59 -15.20
C SER A 150 -15.55 -25.92 -14.50
N ALA A 151 -14.29 -26.24 -14.84
CA ALA A 151 -13.09 -25.69 -14.20
C ALA A 151 -12.64 -24.33 -14.75
N TRP A 152 -13.51 -23.61 -15.45
CA TRP A 152 -13.20 -22.31 -16.08
C TRP A 152 -12.77 -21.23 -15.08
N GLY A 153 -13.16 -21.32 -13.81
CA GLY A 153 -12.66 -20.45 -12.75
C GLY A 153 -11.15 -20.55 -12.51
N ALA A 154 -10.50 -21.65 -12.92
CA ALA A 154 -9.08 -21.87 -12.70
C ALA A 154 -8.18 -20.90 -13.50
N VAL A 155 -8.68 -20.29 -14.57
CA VAL A 155 -7.89 -19.37 -15.43
C VAL A 155 -8.14 -17.89 -15.14
N ILE A 156 -8.92 -17.58 -14.10
CA ILE A 156 -9.40 -16.22 -13.83
C ILE A 156 -8.49 -15.44 -12.90
N SER A 157 -7.82 -16.12 -11.96
CA SER A 157 -7.15 -15.43 -10.86
C SER A 157 -5.67 -15.14 -11.14
N THR A 158 -5.13 -14.19 -10.37
CA THR A 158 -3.74 -13.76 -10.34
C THR A 158 -3.25 -13.84 -8.89
N ASP A 159 -2.16 -14.55 -8.60
CA ASP A 159 -1.56 -14.52 -7.28
C ASP A 159 -0.82 -13.19 -7.05
N THR A 160 -1.40 -12.32 -6.22
CA THR A 160 -0.92 -10.95 -6.00
C THR A 160 0.46 -10.92 -5.34
N ALA A 161 0.68 -11.76 -4.32
CA ALA A 161 1.92 -11.82 -3.56
C ALA A 161 3.06 -12.34 -4.44
N PHE A 162 2.78 -13.38 -5.23
CA PHE A 162 3.76 -13.93 -6.16
C PHE A 162 4.05 -12.96 -7.31
N ALA A 163 3.01 -12.31 -7.88
CA ALA A 163 3.18 -11.33 -8.93
C ALA A 163 4.00 -10.13 -8.49
N LEU A 164 3.75 -9.57 -7.30
CA LEU A 164 4.54 -8.45 -6.77
C LEU A 164 5.99 -8.85 -6.49
N GLY A 165 6.21 -10.03 -5.93
CA GLY A 165 7.56 -10.55 -5.68
C GLY A 165 8.35 -10.78 -6.97
N MET A 166 7.72 -11.33 -8.01
CA MET A 166 8.33 -11.51 -9.33
C MET A 166 8.52 -10.19 -10.07
N LEU A 167 7.60 -9.23 -9.94
CA LEU A 167 7.77 -7.87 -10.47
C LEU A 167 9.02 -7.20 -9.89
N ALA A 168 9.35 -7.46 -8.62
CA ALA A 168 10.58 -6.96 -8.03
C ALA A 168 11.85 -7.60 -8.61
N LEU A 169 11.76 -8.80 -9.19
CA LEU A 169 12.89 -9.52 -9.81
C LEU A 169 13.06 -9.18 -11.29
N VAL A 170 11.97 -9.13 -12.06
CA VAL A 170 12.03 -8.97 -13.53
C VAL A 170 11.55 -7.61 -14.03
N GLY A 171 10.79 -6.89 -13.21
CA GLY A 171 10.26 -5.58 -13.55
C GLY A 171 11.32 -4.48 -13.47
N PRO A 172 11.07 -3.33 -14.11
CA PRO A 172 12.00 -2.22 -14.10
C PRO A 172 12.17 -1.62 -12.70
N SER A 173 13.43 -1.45 -12.26
CA SER A 173 13.79 -1.00 -10.91
C SER A 173 13.26 0.39 -10.53
N ASN A 174 12.84 1.20 -11.51
CA ASN A 174 12.47 2.60 -11.37
C ASN A 174 11.01 2.90 -11.72
N ALA A 175 10.09 1.95 -11.46
CA ALA A 175 8.68 2.10 -11.80
C ALA A 175 7.72 1.87 -10.61
N PRO A 176 7.67 2.79 -9.62
CA PRO A 176 6.75 2.64 -8.47
C PRO A 176 5.27 2.59 -8.90
N ARG A 177 4.91 3.28 -9.99
CA ARG A 177 3.55 3.28 -10.53
C ARG A 177 3.11 1.92 -11.08
N LEU A 178 4.04 1.11 -11.59
CA LEU A 178 3.74 -0.25 -12.04
C LEU A 178 3.33 -1.14 -10.85
N ARG A 179 4.01 -0.99 -9.70
CA ARG A 179 3.66 -1.74 -8.48
C ARG A 179 2.28 -1.37 -7.95
N ILE A 180 1.99 -0.07 -7.87
CA ILE A 180 0.67 0.41 -7.42
C ILE A 180 -0.42 -0.09 -8.37
N PHE A 181 -0.20 0.00 -9.69
CA PHE A 181 -1.15 -0.50 -10.67
C PHE A 181 -1.37 -2.01 -10.58
N LEU A 182 -0.30 -2.81 -10.44
CA LEU A 182 -0.42 -4.26 -10.27
C LEU A 182 -1.20 -4.60 -8.99
N LEU A 183 -0.93 -3.89 -7.87
CA LEU A 183 -1.69 -4.08 -6.64
C LEU A 183 -3.19 -3.81 -6.86
N THR A 184 -3.55 -2.67 -7.46
CA THR A 184 -4.96 -2.34 -7.73
C THR A 184 -5.61 -3.34 -8.69
N LEU A 185 -4.92 -3.71 -9.77
CA LEU A 185 -5.39 -4.71 -10.74
C LEU A 185 -5.66 -6.06 -10.06
N ALA A 186 -4.69 -6.53 -9.28
CA ALA A 186 -4.76 -7.84 -8.65
C ALA A 186 -5.84 -7.90 -7.57
N VAL A 187 -6.03 -6.80 -6.81
CA VAL A 187 -7.14 -6.64 -5.86
C VAL A 187 -8.50 -6.72 -6.55
N LEU A 188 -8.68 -6.08 -7.72
CA LEU A 188 -9.93 -6.17 -8.48
C LEU A 188 -10.14 -7.56 -9.08
N ASP A 189 -9.07 -8.17 -9.61
CA ASP A 189 -9.10 -9.55 -10.13
C ASP A 189 -9.52 -10.54 -9.05
N ASP A 190 -8.97 -10.45 -7.83
CA ASP A 190 -9.28 -11.35 -6.72
C ASP A 190 -10.73 -11.28 -6.28
N ILE A 191 -11.30 -10.07 -6.16
CA ILE A 191 -12.73 -9.91 -5.87
C ILE A 191 -13.56 -10.50 -6.99
N GLY A 192 -13.19 -10.22 -8.24
CA GLY A 192 -13.89 -10.75 -9.41
C GLY A 192 -13.91 -12.26 -9.41
N ALA A 193 -12.74 -12.89 -9.22
CA ALA A 193 -12.58 -14.33 -9.12
C ALA A 193 -13.39 -14.93 -7.97
N LEU A 194 -13.30 -14.34 -6.77
CA LEU A 194 -14.04 -14.83 -5.61
C LEU A 194 -15.55 -14.71 -5.78
N THR A 195 -16.03 -13.59 -6.33
CA THR A 195 -17.46 -13.38 -6.59
C THR A 195 -17.98 -14.42 -7.58
N VAL A 196 -17.20 -14.71 -8.62
CA VAL A 196 -17.50 -15.78 -9.58
C VAL A 196 -17.54 -17.14 -8.89
N ILE A 197 -16.56 -17.47 -8.07
CA ILE A 197 -16.52 -18.75 -7.33
C ILE A 197 -17.77 -18.90 -6.45
N ALA A 198 -18.12 -17.85 -5.71
CA ALA A 198 -19.28 -17.85 -4.82
C ALA A 198 -20.62 -18.03 -5.56
N VAL A 199 -20.78 -17.44 -6.76
CA VAL A 199 -22.03 -17.54 -7.51
C VAL A 199 -22.16 -18.86 -8.27
N PHE A 200 -21.07 -19.36 -8.85
CA PHE A 200 -21.12 -20.48 -9.80
C PHE A 200 -20.71 -21.84 -9.23
N TYR A 201 -20.04 -21.89 -8.07
CA TYR A 201 -19.55 -23.13 -7.45
C TYR A 201 -20.23 -23.45 -6.11
N THR A 202 -21.36 -22.82 -5.81
CA THR A 202 -22.17 -23.12 -4.62
C THR A 202 -23.24 -24.15 -4.98
N ALA A 203 -23.19 -25.34 -4.37
CA ALA A 203 -24.05 -26.47 -4.73
C ALA A 203 -25.36 -26.51 -3.93
N ASP A 204 -25.29 -26.48 -2.60
CA ASP A 204 -26.44 -26.59 -1.70
C ASP A 204 -26.43 -25.42 -0.71
N LEU A 205 -27.60 -24.80 -0.51
CA LEU A 205 -27.75 -23.66 0.40
C LEU A 205 -28.61 -24.03 1.60
N ASP A 206 -27.98 -24.08 2.78
CA ASP A 206 -28.74 -24.07 4.04
C ASP A 206 -29.14 -22.64 4.38
N VAL A 207 -30.44 -22.35 4.25
CA VAL A 207 -31.01 -21.01 4.47
C VAL A 207 -30.84 -20.55 5.92
N GLY A 208 -30.85 -21.48 6.89
CA GLY A 208 -30.71 -21.16 8.31
C GLY A 208 -29.29 -20.70 8.65
N ALA A 209 -28.29 -21.44 8.19
CA ALA A 209 -26.88 -21.09 8.31
C ALA A 209 -26.55 -19.80 7.53
N LEU A 210 -27.15 -19.61 6.34
CA LEU A 210 -26.99 -18.38 5.57
C LEU A 210 -27.57 -17.15 6.30
N ALA A 211 -28.75 -17.30 6.92
CA ALA A 211 -29.34 -16.23 7.73
C ALA A 211 -28.47 -15.90 8.95
N LEU A 212 -27.87 -16.90 9.59
CA LEU A 212 -26.91 -16.69 10.69
C LEU A 212 -25.65 -15.96 10.23
N ALA A 213 -25.11 -16.31 9.06
CA ALA A 213 -23.99 -15.58 8.46
C ALA A 213 -24.35 -14.11 8.19
N GLY A 214 -25.54 -13.86 7.62
CA GLY A 214 -26.08 -12.52 7.39
C GLY A 214 -26.27 -11.73 8.70
N ALA A 215 -26.75 -12.37 9.76
CA ALA A 215 -26.87 -11.76 11.09
C ALA A 215 -25.49 -11.37 11.65
N GLY A 216 -24.46 -12.22 11.48
CA GLY A 216 -23.09 -11.89 11.87
C GLY A 216 -22.54 -10.67 11.12
N LEU A 217 -22.75 -10.59 9.79
CA LEU A 217 -22.39 -9.41 9.00
C LEU A 217 -23.13 -8.15 9.45
N PHE A 218 -24.41 -8.27 9.81
CA PHE A 218 -25.20 -7.17 10.37
C PHE A 218 -24.62 -6.68 11.71
N VAL A 219 -24.19 -7.59 12.58
CA VAL A 219 -23.52 -7.25 13.84
C VAL A 219 -22.20 -6.51 13.58
N VAL A 220 -21.39 -6.96 12.62
CA VAL A 220 -20.15 -6.26 12.21
C VAL A 220 -20.47 -4.83 11.75
N TRP A 221 -21.48 -4.66 10.89
CA TRP A 221 -21.94 -3.35 10.44
C TRP A 221 -22.42 -2.47 11.60
N MET A 222 -23.17 -3.04 12.55
CA MET A 222 -23.64 -2.31 13.74
C MET A 222 -22.47 -1.88 14.63
N MET A 223 -21.49 -2.75 14.86
CA MET A 223 -20.28 -2.42 15.61
C MET A 223 -19.48 -1.29 14.95
N GLN A 224 -19.39 -1.30 13.61
CA GLN A 224 -18.80 -0.22 12.84
C GLN A 224 -19.55 1.10 13.06
N ARG A 225 -20.89 1.08 13.03
CA ARG A 225 -21.73 2.27 13.26
C ARG A 225 -21.59 2.84 14.67
N VAL A 226 -21.43 1.99 15.68
CA VAL A 226 -21.21 2.39 17.08
C VAL A 226 -19.76 2.85 17.34
N GLY A 227 -18.86 2.68 16.37
CA GLY A 227 -17.46 3.11 16.50
C GLY A 227 -16.61 2.18 17.38
N VAL A 228 -16.90 0.87 17.35
CA VAL A 228 -16.03 -0.11 18.03
C VAL A 228 -14.66 -0.11 17.35
N TRP A 229 -13.61 0.22 18.11
CA TRP A 229 -12.24 0.36 17.60
C TRP A 229 -11.32 -0.82 17.96
N ARG A 230 -11.80 -1.76 18.79
CA ARG A 230 -11.02 -2.93 19.23
C ARG A 230 -11.15 -4.07 18.23
N MET A 231 -10.05 -4.78 17.96
CA MET A 231 -10.04 -5.94 17.04
C MET A 231 -10.83 -7.15 17.58
N THR A 232 -10.76 -7.42 18.88
CA THR A 232 -11.28 -8.67 19.47
C THR A 232 -12.77 -8.92 19.20
N PRO A 233 -13.68 -7.94 19.37
CA PRO A 233 -15.09 -8.15 19.04
C PRO A 233 -15.30 -8.50 17.55
N TYR A 234 -14.58 -7.85 16.63
CA TYR A 234 -14.69 -8.15 15.20
C TYR A 234 -14.20 -9.56 14.90
N PHE A 235 -13.10 -9.98 15.52
CA PHE A 235 -12.57 -11.33 15.35
C PHE A 235 -13.57 -12.41 15.80
N VAL A 236 -14.20 -12.24 16.97
CA VAL A 236 -15.18 -13.22 17.49
C VAL A 236 -16.38 -13.34 16.54
N VAL A 237 -16.93 -12.20 16.10
CA VAL A 237 -18.07 -12.22 15.16
C VAL A 237 -17.64 -12.78 13.81
N ALA A 238 -16.45 -12.44 13.31
CA ALA A 238 -15.93 -12.96 12.05
C ALA A 238 -15.77 -14.49 12.07
N VAL A 239 -15.27 -15.08 13.16
CA VAL A 239 -15.16 -16.54 13.30
C VAL A 239 -16.55 -17.20 13.33
N ALA A 240 -17.51 -16.59 14.01
CA ALA A 240 -18.90 -17.09 14.01
C ALA A 240 -19.54 -16.99 12.62
N THR A 241 -19.34 -15.87 11.91
CA THR A 241 -19.80 -15.69 10.53
C THR A 241 -19.14 -16.71 9.60
N TRP A 242 -17.84 -16.93 9.71
CA TRP A 242 -17.11 -17.92 8.91
C TRP A 242 -17.67 -19.34 9.09
N PHE A 243 -17.89 -19.75 10.34
CA PHE A 243 -18.50 -21.05 10.64
C PHE A 243 -19.91 -21.17 10.04
N ALA A 244 -20.72 -20.11 10.16
CA ALA A 244 -22.06 -20.07 9.58
C ALA A 244 -22.04 -20.10 8.04
N THR A 245 -21.10 -19.41 7.39
CA THR A 245 -20.92 -19.43 5.93
C THR A 245 -20.51 -20.81 5.44
N HIS A 246 -19.56 -21.46 6.11
CA HIS A 246 -19.17 -22.83 5.79
C HIS A 246 -20.36 -23.79 5.92
N ALA A 247 -21.10 -23.70 7.04
CA ALA A 247 -22.29 -24.51 7.27
C ALA A 247 -23.43 -24.22 6.27
N SER A 248 -23.46 -23.04 5.65
CA SER A 248 -24.46 -22.69 4.64
C SER A 248 -24.17 -23.22 3.25
N GLY A 249 -23.05 -23.90 3.05
CA GLY A 249 -22.59 -24.38 1.75
C GLY A 249 -21.99 -23.30 0.84
N VAL A 250 -21.87 -22.07 1.35
CA VAL A 250 -21.12 -20.99 0.67
C VAL A 250 -19.65 -21.12 1.07
N HIS A 251 -18.75 -20.79 0.15
CA HIS A 251 -17.31 -20.79 0.41
C HIS A 251 -16.97 -19.91 1.61
N ALA A 252 -16.30 -20.46 2.62
CA ALA A 252 -16.07 -19.75 3.88
C ALA A 252 -15.11 -18.55 3.71
N THR A 253 -14.28 -18.58 2.66
CA THR A 253 -13.40 -17.48 2.24
C THR A 253 -14.15 -16.17 1.95
N LEU A 254 -15.42 -16.25 1.50
CA LEU A 254 -16.26 -15.09 1.25
C LEU A 254 -16.55 -14.32 2.54
N ALA A 255 -16.69 -15.01 3.67
CA ALA A 255 -16.90 -14.37 4.97
C ALA A 255 -15.75 -13.41 5.30
N GLY A 256 -14.51 -13.81 5.02
CA GLY A 256 -13.32 -12.97 5.20
C GLY A 256 -13.42 -11.66 4.41
N VAL A 257 -13.73 -11.73 3.12
CA VAL A 257 -13.87 -10.52 2.28
C VAL A 257 -15.02 -9.63 2.75
N LEU A 258 -16.19 -10.20 3.00
CA LEU A 258 -17.37 -9.43 3.39
C LEU A 258 -17.16 -8.71 4.72
N VAL A 259 -16.57 -9.37 5.71
CA VAL A 259 -16.21 -8.73 6.98
C VAL A 259 -15.18 -7.62 6.74
N ALA A 260 -14.15 -7.86 5.93
CA ALA A 260 -13.11 -6.86 5.63
C ALA A 260 -13.67 -5.61 4.92
N LEU A 261 -14.64 -5.78 4.01
CA LEU A 261 -15.33 -4.69 3.33
C LEU A 261 -16.21 -3.84 4.27
N LEU A 262 -16.64 -4.40 5.40
CA LEU A 262 -17.38 -3.68 6.45
C LEU A 262 -16.44 -2.99 7.45
N MET A 263 -15.12 -3.20 7.38
CA MET A 263 -14.19 -2.57 8.31
C MET A 263 -14.11 -1.05 8.10
N PRO A 264 -14.01 -0.28 9.20
CA PRO A 264 -13.91 1.18 9.12
C PRO A 264 -12.57 1.61 8.51
N VAL A 265 -12.66 2.48 7.50
CA VAL A 265 -11.54 3.20 6.89
C VAL A 265 -11.88 4.68 6.87
N TYR A 266 -10.96 5.49 7.35
CA TYR A 266 -11.04 6.95 7.32
C TYR A 266 -9.63 7.53 7.19
N PRO A 267 -9.47 8.73 6.60
CA PRO A 267 -8.20 9.44 6.64
C PRO A 267 -7.82 9.74 8.09
N GLN A 268 -6.52 9.77 8.39
CA GLN A 268 -6.02 10.13 9.73
C GLN A 268 -6.38 11.59 10.02
N HIS A 269 -7.08 11.83 11.13
CA HIS A 269 -7.48 13.18 11.53
C HIS A 269 -6.35 13.80 12.38
N GLY A 270 -5.81 14.95 11.95
CA GLY A 270 -4.75 15.68 12.68
C GLY A 270 -5.01 15.84 14.19
N PRO A 271 -6.22 16.29 14.60
CA PRO A 271 -6.53 16.48 16.02
C PRO A 271 -6.44 15.21 16.90
N ASP A 272 -6.63 14.02 16.31
CA ASP A 272 -6.49 12.76 17.04
C ASP A 272 -5.02 12.40 17.27
N VAL A 273 -4.14 12.73 16.32
CA VAL A 273 -2.69 12.56 16.45
C VAL A 273 -2.13 13.57 17.46
N ASP A 274 -2.56 14.83 17.41
CA ASP A 274 -2.12 15.85 18.38
C ASP A 274 -2.54 15.52 19.81
N ARG A 275 -3.69 14.85 19.96
CA ARG A 275 -4.16 14.35 21.25
C ARG A 275 -3.19 13.33 21.86
N VAL A 276 -2.51 12.54 21.04
CA VAL A 276 -1.48 11.59 21.52
C VAL A 276 -0.34 12.35 22.19
N ALA A 277 0.16 13.42 21.59
CA ALA A 277 1.25 14.22 22.16
C ALA A 277 0.89 14.74 23.56
N ARG A 278 -0.34 15.21 23.75
CA ARG A 278 -0.86 15.63 25.07
C ARG A 278 -0.81 14.50 26.10
N PHE A 279 -1.28 13.30 25.74
CA PHE A 279 -1.27 12.16 26.66
C PHE A 279 0.14 11.63 26.96
N VAL A 280 1.05 11.66 25.98
CA VAL A 280 2.46 11.32 26.19
C VAL A 280 3.10 12.32 27.16
N HIS A 281 2.81 13.62 27.00
CA HIS A 281 3.28 14.65 27.92
C HIS A 281 2.78 14.39 29.36
N LEU A 282 1.49 14.07 29.53
CA LEU A 282 0.94 13.70 30.84
C LEU A 282 1.59 12.43 31.42
N PHE A 283 1.90 11.44 30.59
CA PHE A 283 2.62 10.24 31.03
C PHE A 283 4.04 10.56 31.50
N ARG A 284 4.75 11.50 30.83
CA ARG A 284 6.07 11.96 31.28
C ARG A 284 6.01 12.65 32.65
N GLN A 285 4.95 13.41 32.92
CA GLN A 285 4.75 14.07 34.21
C GLN A 285 4.41 13.06 35.34
N ALA A 286 3.69 11.98 35.01
CA ALA A 286 3.29 10.96 35.97
C ALA A 286 3.35 9.54 35.38
N PRO A 287 4.53 8.89 35.36
CA PRO A 287 4.72 7.58 34.75
C PRO A 287 4.10 6.48 35.61
N ASN A 288 2.83 6.17 35.35
CA ASN A 288 2.10 5.10 36.04
C ASN A 288 1.40 4.15 35.04
N PRO A 289 1.04 2.92 35.46
CA PRO A 289 0.42 1.93 34.58
C PRO A 289 -0.95 2.34 34.00
N ARG A 290 -1.65 3.30 34.61
CA ARG A 290 -2.92 3.82 34.06
C ARG A 290 -2.64 4.79 32.92
N ALA A 291 -1.72 5.75 33.12
CA ALA A 291 -1.29 6.69 32.10
C ALA A 291 -0.67 5.97 30.89
N ALA A 292 0.17 4.95 31.11
CA ALA A 292 0.72 4.12 30.03
C ALA A 292 -0.38 3.43 29.21
N ARG A 293 -1.43 2.92 29.86
CA ARG A 293 -2.58 2.30 29.16
C ARG A 293 -3.39 3.31 28.37
N VAL A 294 -3.57 4.53 28.89
CA VAL A 294 -4.27 5.61 28.16
C VAL A 294 -3.47 6.00 26.93
N VAL A 295 -2.17 6.24 27.05
CA VAL A 295 -1.29 6.53 25.90
C VAL A 295 -1.39 5.43 24.84
N ARG A 296 -1.29 4.15 25.25
CA ARG A 296 -1.42 3.03 24.32
C ARG A 296 -2.77 3.00 23.61
N ARG A 297 -3.87 3.22 24.33
CA ARG A 297 -5.21 3.25 23.73
C ARG A 297 -5.41 4.43 22.78
N THR A 298 -4.89 5.61 23.12
CA THR A 298 -4.99 6.78 22.25
C THR A 298 -4.19 6.56 20.96
N LEU A 299 -2.99 5.99 21.05
CA LEU A 299 -2.20 5.58 19.89
C LEU A 299 -2.95 4.56 19.01
N ASP A 300 -3.55 3.54 19.63
CA ASP A 300 -4.35 2.54 18.92
C ASP A 300 -5.58 3.13 18.23
N TYR A 301 -6.13 4.22 18.76
CA TYR A 301 -7.33 4.90 18.25
C TYR A 301 -7.00 5.90 17.14
N SER A 302 -5.81 6.53 17.16
CA SER A 302 -5.40 7.51 16.15
C SER A 302 -5.14 6.90 14.77
N VAL A 303 -5.01 5.58 14.68
CA VAL A 303 -4.83 4.85 13.42
C VAL A 303 -6.07 4.00 13.14
N PRO A 304 -6.66 4.09 11.92
CA PRO A 304 -7.82 3.28 11.54
C PRO A 304 -7.60 1.78 11.77
N LEU A 305 -8.64 1.10 12.26
CA LEU A 305 -8.61 -0.33 12.57
C LEU A 305 -8.22 -1.20 11.36
N ASN A 306 -8.74 -0.89 10.17
CA ASN A 306 -8.37 -1.57 8.93
C ASN A 306 -6.86 -1.51 8.67
N GLN A 307 -6.23 -0.33 8.80
CA GLN A 307 -4.78 -0.19 8.55
C GLN A 307 -3.95 -0.97 9.57
N ARG A 308 -4.34 -0.93 10.85
CA ARG A 308 -3.67 -1.70 11.91
C ARG A 308 -3.76 -3.20 11.64
N MET A 309 -4.92 -3.68 11.19
CA MET A 309 -5.09 -5.10 10.86
C MET A 309 -4.31 -5.50 9.61
N SER A 310 -4.31 -4.67 8.56
CA SER A 310 -3.51 -4.89 7.35
C SER A 310 -2.02 -5.01 7.71
N GLU A 311 -1.47 -4.04 8.45
CA GLU A 311 -0.06 -4.05 8.86
C GLU A 311 0.32 -5.27 9.72
N VAL A 312 -0.59 -5.73 10.60
CA VAL A 312 -0.36 -6.93 11.41
C VAL A 312 -0.46 -8.20 10.57
N LEU A 313 -1.42 -8.30 9.65
CA LEU A 313 -1.73 -9.54 8.92
C LEU A 313 -0.81 -9.78 7.73
N THR A 314 -0.40 -8.74 6.99
CA THR A 314 0.37 -8.89 5.75
C THR A 314 1.60 -9.80 5.89
N PRO A 315 2.45 -9.67 6.92
CA PRO A 315 3.57 -10.58 7.11
C PRO A 315 3.16 -12.04 7.31
N TYR A 316 2.12 -12.31 8.12
CA TYR A 316 1.65 -13.68 8.34
C TYR A 316 1.02 -14.25 7.07
N VAL A 317 0.29 -13.43 6.32
CA VAL A 317 -0.29 -13.87 5.05
C VAL A 317 0.80 -14.29 4.08
N ASN A 318 1.82 -13.44 3.91
CA ASN A 318 2.89 -13.65 2.94
C ASN A 318 3.88 -14.76 3.33
N PHE A 319 4.17 -14.94 4.62
CA PHE A 319 5.21 -15.89 5.08
C PHE A 319 4.66 -17.16 5.72
N VAL A 320 3.37 -17.21 6.08
CA VAL A 320 2.77 -18.39 6.74
C VAL A 320 1.60 -18.91 5.92
N VAL A 321 0.57 -18.09 5.70
CA VAL A 321 -0.69 -18.51 5.07
C VAL A 321 -0.45 -19.00 3.64
N VAL A 322 0.14 -18.17 2.79
CA VAL A 322 0.36 -18.47 1.36
C VAL A 322 1.38 -19.61 1.17
N PRO A 323 2.53 -19.64 1.86
CA PRO A 323 3.45 -20.78 1.77
C PRO A 323 2.85 -22.11 2.26
N ILE A 324 2.10 -22.13 3.37
CA ILE A 324 1.44 -23.37 3.83
C ILE A 324 0.36 -23.81 2.83
N PHE A 325 -0.38 -22.86 2.27
CA PHE A 325 -1.35 -23.15 1.21
C PHE A 325 -0.69 -23.81 0.00
N ALA A 326 0.43 -23.25 -0.47
CA ALA A 326 1.20 -23.81 -1.57
C ALA A 326 1.72 -25.21 -1.23
N LEU A 327 2.22 -25.40 0.00
CA LEU A 327 2.68 -26.70 0.47
C LEU A 327 1.59 -27.77 0.46
N ALA A 328 0.34 -27.39 0.72
CA ALA A 328 -0.80 -28.31 0.74
C ALA A 328 -1.37 -28.64 -0.65
N ASN A 329 -1.36 -27.67 -1.57
CA ASN A 329 -2.10 -27.78 -2.84
C ASN A 329 -1.22 -27.93 -4.08
N ALA A 330 0.06 -27.55 -4.03
CA ALA A 330 0.94 -27.60 -5.20
C ALA A 330 1.59 -28.97 -5.43
N GLY A 331 1.55 -29.88 -4.44
CA GLY A 331 2.10 -31.22 -4.58
C GLY A 331 1.39 -32.03 -5.66
N VAL A 332 2.16 -32.46 -6.66
CA VAL A 332 1.73 -33.32 -7.76
C VAL A 332 2.81 -34.36 -8.03
N ALA A 333 2.38 -35.59 -8.33
CA ALA A 333 3.28 -36.65 -8.78
C ALA A 333 3.82 -36.34 -10.19
N LEU A 334 5.11 -36.01 -10.28
CA LEU A 334 5.86 -35.68 -11.48
C LEU A 334 6.48 -36.95 -12.08
N THR A 335 5.63 -37.87 -12.53
CA THR A 335 6.08 -39.06 -13.25
C THR A 335 6.18 -38.77 -14.76
N GLY A 336 7.05 -39.49 -15.48
CA GLY A 336 7.14 -39.35 -16.95
C GLY A 336 5.81 -39.59 -17.65
N ALA A 337 4.98 -40.50 -17.12
CA ALA A 337 3.62 -40.75 -17.58
C ALA A 337 2.69 -39.55 -17.31
N ALA A 338 2.76 -38.93 -16.12
CA ALA A 338 1.96 -37.76 -15.80
C ALA A 338 2.27 -36.55 -16.70
N PHE A 339 3.54 -36.33 -17.07
CA PHE A 339 3.90 -35.30 -18.03
C PHE A 339 3.39 -35.59 -19.44
N HIS A 340 3.49 -36.84 -19.89
CA HIS A 340 2.95 -37.25 -21.18
C HIS A 340 1.43 -37.05 -21.23
N ASP A 341 0.72 -37.48 -20.19
CA ASP A 341 -0.72 -37.35 -20.09
C ASP A 341 -1.15 -35.88 -20.00
N ALA A 342 -0.44 -35.06 -19.23
CA ALA A 342 -0.68 -33.63 -19.17
C ALA A 342 -0.43 -32.94 -20.52
N ALA A 343 0.62 -33.32 -21.25
CA ALA A 343 0.94 -32.77 -22.57
C ALA A 343 -0.09 -33.15 -23.65
N ALA A 344 -0.71 -34.33 -23.53
CA ALA A 344 -1.78 -34.76 -24.42
C ALA A 344 -3.17 -34.20 -24.02
N SER A 345 -3.32 -33.72 -22.78
CA SER A 345 -4.60 -33.27 -22.26
C SER A 345 -4.99 -31.88 -22.76
N ARG A 346 -6.23 -31.77 -23.28
CA ARG A 346 -6.83 -30.49 -23.68
C ARG A 346 -7.07 -29.57 -22.49
N LEU A 347 -7.28 -30.14 -21.30
CA LEU A 347 -7.48 -29.36 -20.07
C LEU A 347 -6.21 -28.59 -19.70
N THR A 348 -5.05 -29.27 -19.72
CA THR A 348 -3.75 -28.65 -19.43
C THR A 348 -3.48 -27.47 -20.37
N TRP A 349 -3.64 -27.67 -21.68
CA TRP A 349 -3.42 -26.61 -22.66
C TRP A 349 -4.47 -25.50 -22.57
N GLY A 350 -5.73 -25.82 -22.27
CA GLY A 350 -6.76 -24.83 -22.01
C GLY A 350 -6.37 -23.91 -20.84
N ILE A 351 -5.83 -24.47 -19.76
CA ILE A 351 -5.33 -23.71 -18.61
C ILE A 351 -4.10 -22.87 -18.99
N VAL A 352 -3.10 -23.48 -19.65
CA VAL A 352 -1.86 -22.79 -20.03
C VAL A 352 -2.16 -21.61 -20.96
N VAL A 353 -2.94 -21.82 -22.01
CA VAL A 353 -3.27 -20.76 -22.97
C VAL A 353 -4.21 -19.74 -22.35
N GLY A 354 -5.19 -20.17 -21.55
CA GLY A 354 -6.10 -19.26 -20.84
C GLY A 354 -5.35 -18.31 -19.89
N LEU A 355 -4.47 -18.84 -19.04
CA LEU A 355 -3.68 -18.04 -18.11
C LEU A 355 -2.62 -17.19 -18.82
N VAL A 356 -1.80 -17.76 -19.72
CA VAL A 356 -0.67 -17.03 -20.32
C VAL A 356 -1.16 -16.05 -21.39
N VAL A 357 -1.88 -16.56 -22.39
CA VAL A 357 -2.30 -15.77 -23.55
C VAL A 357 -3.54 -14.95 -23.20
N GLY A 358 -4.50 -15.55 -22.49
CA GLY A 358 -5.73 -14.86 -22.13
C GLY A 358 -5.53 -13.67 -21.22
N LYS A 359 -4.70 -13.77 -20.17
CA LYS A 359 -4.41 -12.62 -19.28
C LYS A 359 -3.64 -11.54 -20.03
N LEU A 360 -2.60 -11.91 -20.76
CA LEU A 360 -1.80 -10.97 -21.55
C LEU A 360 -2.68 -10.20 -22.54
N LEU A 361 -3.46 -10.90 -23.36
CA LEU A 361 -4.33 -10.27 -24.34
C LEU A 361 -5.46 -9.48 -23.68
N GLY A 362 -6.13 -10.04 -22.68
CA GLY A 362 -7.25 -9.39 -21.99
C GLY A 362 -6.86 -8.06 -21.35
N ILE A 363 -5.77 -8.05 -20.60
CA ILE A 363 -5.27 -6.85 -19.91
C ILE A 363 -4.72 -5.83 -20.92
N THR A 364 -3.92 -6.28 -21.89
CA THR A 364 -3.29 -5.36 -22.86
C THR A 364 -4.31 -4.74 -23.80
N THR A 365 -5.28 -5.53 -24.30
CA THR A 365 -6.33 -5.02 -25.19
C THR A 365 -7.26 -4.07 -24.45
N ALA A 366 -7.65 -4.38 -23.21
CA ALA A 366 -8.44 -3.47 -22.39
C ALA A 366 -7.71 -2.15 -22.13
N ALA A 367 -6.42 -2.20 -21.80
CA ALA A 367 -5.59 -1.01 -21.61
C ALA A 367 -5.51 -0.17 -22.89
N PHE A 368 -5.26 -0.81 -24.04
CA PHE A 368 -5.22 -0.13 -25.34
C PHE A 368 -6.54 0.57 -25.67
N LEU A 369 -7.68 -0.10 -25.44
CA LEU A 369 -9.00 0.49 -25.67
C LEU A 369 -9.25 1.69 -24.75
N VAL A 370 -8.92 1.59 -23.47
CA VAL A 370 -9.06 2.70 -22.52
C VAL A 370 -8.17 3.88 -22.92
N GLU A 371 -6.90 3.65 -23.27
CA GLU A 371 -5.98 4.71 -23.71
C GLU A 371 -6.39 5.35 -25.05
N ARG A 372 -7.12 4.60 -25.90
CA ARG A 372 -7.62 5.06 -27.20
C ARG A 372 -8.87 5.91 -27.08
N PHE A 373 -9.80 5.53 -26.20
CA PHE A 373 -11.12 6.17 -26.05
C PHE A 373 -11.21 7.15 -24.88
N SER A 374 -10.31 7.06 -23.90
CA SER A 374 -10.31 7.92 -22.71
C SER A 374 -8.91 8.47 -22.44
N ALA A 375 -8.51 9.49 -23.23
CA ALA A 375 -7.22 10.16 -23.05
C ALA A 375 -7.02 10.74 -21.63
N ALA A 376 -8.12 11.12 -20.96
CA ALA A 376 -8.13 11.62 -19.59
C ALA A 376 -7.83 10.54 -18.51
N SER A 377 -7.85 9.26 -18.89
CA SER A 377 -7.56 8.13 -17.99
C SER A 377 -6.10 7.64 -18.11
N ARG A 378 -5.26 8.31 -18.92
CA ARG A 378 -3.84 7.97 -19.06
C ARG A 378 -3.09 8.32 -17.78
N VAL A 379 -2.37 7.33 -17.25
CA VAL A 379 -1.50 7.52 -16.09
C VAL A 379 -0.07 7.69 -16.59
N PRO A 380 0.60 8.83 -16.35
CA PRO A 380 1.97 9.02 -16.81
C PRO A 380 2.89 7.93 -16.23
N GLY A 381 3.80 7.37 -17.04
CA GLY A 381 4.71 6.30 -16.62
C GLY A 381 4.14 4.87 -16.72
N LEU A 382 2.85 4.69 -17.00
CA LEU A 382 2.23 3.43 -17.40
C LEU A 382 1.97 3.47 -18.90
N ASP A 383 2.81 2.79 -19.67
CA ASP A 383 2.70 2.63 -21.11
C ASP A 383 2.32 1.18 -21.47
N LEU A 384 1.73 1.03 -22.65
CA LEU A 384 1.20 -0.24 -23.11
C LEU A 384 2.19 -1.43 -23.04
N PRO A 385 3.49 -1.31 -23.40
CA PRO A 385 4.44 -2.41 -23.25
C PRO A 385 4.64 -2.85 -21.78
N ARG A 386 4.59 -1.91 -20.83
CA ARG A 386 4.72 -2.21 -19.40
C ARG A 386 3.44 -2.80 -18.83
N ILE A 387 2.28 -2.32 -19.28
CA ILE A 387 0.99 -2.92 -18.96
C ILE A 387 0.91 -4.34 -19.54
N ALA A 388 1.47 -4.58 -20.73
CA ALA A 388 1.59 -5.92 -21.29
C ALA A 388 2.52 -6.82 -20.45
N GLY A 389 3.64 -6.29 -19.93
CA GLY A 389 4.48 -7.01 -18.97
C GLY A 389 3.74 -7.38 -17.69
N ILE A 390 2.92 -6.46 -17.15
CA ILE A 390 2.00 -6.75 -16.05
C ILE A 390 0.96 -7.81 -16.45
N GLY A 391 0.38 -7.71 -17.64
CA GLY A 391 -0.60 -8.66 -18.14
C GLY A 391 -0.05 -10.08 -18.30
N ALA A 392 1.21 -10.21 -18.73
CA ALA A 392 1.92 -11.49 -18.72
C ALA A 392 2.13 -12.01 -17.30
N LEU A 393 2.56 -11.13 -16.37
CA LEU A 393 2.79 -11.47 -14.98
C LEU A 393 1.48 -11.91 -14.27
N SER A 394 0.35 -11.30 -14.63
CA SER A 394 -0.97 -11.68 -14.14
C SER A 394 -1.43 -13.08 -14.59
N GLY A 395 -0.72 -13.72 -15.53
CA GLY A 395 -0.91 -15.13 -15.88
C GLY A 395 -0.52 -16.12 -14.77
N MET A 396 0.11 -15.66 -13.68
CA MET A 396 0.49 -16.50 -12.55
C MET A 396 -0.67 -16.68 -11.57
N GLY A 397 -1.69 -17.45 -11.95
CA GLY A 397 -2.86 -17.69 -11.09
C GLY A 397 -2.65 -18.63 -9.90
N PHE A 398 -1.48 -19.30 -9.85
CA PHE A 398 -0.99 -20.25 -8.84
C PHE A 398 -1.95 -20.57 -7.69
N THR A 399 -2.03 -19.74 -6.63
CA THR A 399 -2.79 -20.05 -5.41
C THR A 399 -4.28 -20.29 -5.64
N ILE A 400 -4.98 -19.28 -6.18
CA ILE A 400 -6.42 -19.35 -6.39
C ILE A 400 -6.75 -20.31 -7.54
N SER A 401 -5.92 -20.40 -8.57
CA SER A 401 -6.07 -21.42 -9.62
C SER A 401 -6.05 -22.84 -9.05
N LEU A 402 -5.10 -23.15 -8.14
CA LEU A 402 -5.03 -24.45 -7.49
C LEU A 402 -6.22 -24.72 -6.57
N LEU A 403 -6.72 -23.69 -5.88
CA LEU A 403 -7.96 -23.78 -5.09
C LEU A 403 -9.15 -24.15 -5.98
N VAL A 404 -9.35 -23.42 -7.08
CA VAL A 404 -10.48 -23.63 -7.99
C VAL A 404 -10.43 -25.03 -8.62
N VAL A 405 -9.25 -25.47 -9.04
CA VAL A 405 -9.05 -26.82 -9.60
C VAL A 405 -9.59 -27.89 -8.66
N LYS A 406 -9.32 -27.79 -7.35
CA LYS A 406 -9.77 -28.76 -6.35
C LYS A 406 -11.29 -28.77 -6.16
N ILE A 407 -11.94 -27.61 -6.17
CA ILE A 407 -13.40 -27.52 -6.00
C ILE A 407 -14.18 -27.85 -7.27
N SER A 408 -13.59 -27.65 -8.45
CA SER A 408 -14.28 -27.78 -9.75
C SER A 408 -14.19 -29.16 -10.39
N LEU A 409 -13.16 -29.94 -10.06
CA LEU A 409 -12.86 -31.23 -10.68
C LEU A 409 -12.97 -32.34 -9.64
N GLY A 410 -13.82 -33.34 -9.88
CA GLY A 410 -14.03 -34.45 -8.96
C GLY A 410 -13.03 -35.60 -9.08
N ASP A 411 -12.25 -35.66 -10.17
CA ASP A 411 -11.34 -36.76 -10.45
C ASP A 411 -9.87 -36.40 -10.19
N ASN A 412 -9.15 -37.30 -9.52
CA ASN A 412 -7.74 -37.09 -9.19
C ASN A 412 -6.84 -36.93 -10.43
N ARG A 413 -7.22 -37.52 -11.56
CA ARG A 413 -6.48 -37.42 -12.81
C ARG A 413 -6.56 -36.01 -13.40
N SER A 414 -7.76 -35.48 -13.66
CA SER A 414 -7.91 -34.13 -14.21
C SER A 414 -7.40 -33.07 -13.24
N GLN A 415 -7.53 -33.29 -11.92
CA GLN A 415 -6.87 -32.40 -10.94
C GLN A 415 -5.36 -32.38 -11.12
N ALA A 416 -4.69 -33.54 -11.27
CA ALA A 416 -3.25 -33.58 -11.50
C ALA A 416 -2.85 -32.90 -12.82
N GLU A 417 -3.55 -33.19 -13.92
CA GLU A 417 -3.35 -32.54 -15.22
C GLU A 417 -3.51 -31.01 -15.13
N ALA A 418 -4.55 -30.54 -14.42
CA ALA A 418 -4.80 -29.13 -14.23
C ALA A 418 -3.73 -28.43 -13.39
N ARG A 419 -3.30 -29.05 -12.28
CA ARG A 419 -2.22 -28.50 -11.43
C ARG A 419 -0.91 -28.39 -12.20
N VAL A 420 -0.57 -29.40 -13.03
CA VAL A 420 0.58 -29.32 -13.95
C VAL A 420 0.42 -28.17 -14.93
N GLY A 421 -0.77 -27.99 -15.51
CA GLY A 421 -1.10 -26.86 -16.37
C GLY A 421 -0.86 -25.50 -15.71
N VAL A 422 -1.33 -25.32 -14.48
CA VAL A 422 -1.12 -24.08 -13.70
C VAL A 422 0.37 -23.82 -13.43
N LEU A 423 1.16 -24.86 -13.10
CA LEU A 423 2.60 -24.74 -12.88
C LEU A 423 3.35 -24.35 -14.16
N ILE A 424 3.04 -25.00 -15.28
CA ILE A 424 3.61 -24.67 -16.60
C ILE A 424 3.23 -23.24 -16.98
N ALA A 425 1.95 -22.87 -16.84
CA ALA A 425 1.46 -21.53 -17.13
C ALA A 425 2.22 -20.47 -16.33
N SER A 426 2.43 -20.69 -15.03
CA SER A 426 3.13 -19.73 -14.16
C SER A 426 4.60 -19.55 -14.57
N ALA A 427 5.30 -20.64 -14.93
CA ALA A 427 6.67 -20.58 -15.41
C ALA A 427 6.78 -19.85 -16.76
N VAL A 428 5.88 -20.14 -17.70
CA VAL A 428 5.84 -19.49 -19.02
C VAL A 428 5.46 -18.02 -18.89
N ALA A 429 4.46 -17.68 -18.06
CA ALA A 429 4.06 -16.33 -17.74
C ALA A 429 5.23 -15.50 -17.18
N PHE A 430 6.03 -16.07 -16.30
CA PHE A 430 7.24 -15.42 -15.77
C PHE A 430 8.27 -15.12 -16.86
N LEU A 431 8.59 -16.09 -17.72
CA LEU A 431 9.53 -15.90 -18.82
C LEU A 431 9.02 -14.86 -19.83
N LEU A 432 7.72 -14.88 -20.11
CA LEU A 432 7.06 -13.93 -21.01
C LEU A 432 7.06 -12.52 -20.41
N ALA A 433 6.78 -12.38 -19.11
CA ALA A 433 6.88 -11.11 -18.40
C ALA A 433 8.32 -10.55 -18.43
N TRP A 434 9.32 -11.39 -18.17
CA TRP A 434 10.72 -11.00 -18.28
C TRP A 434 11.08 -10.53 -19.71
N ALA A 435 10.68 -11.28 -20.73
CA ALA A 435 10.95 -10.90 -22.12
C ALA A 435 10.24 -9.59 -22.51
N THR A 436 8.97 -9.43 -22.14
CA THR A 436 8.18 -8.24 -22.45
C THR A 436 8.72 -6.99 -21.75
N PHE A 437 9.12 -7.07 -20.48
CA PHE A 437 9.79 -5.94 -19.80
C PHE A 437 11.12 -5.59 -20.47
N ARG A 438 11.96 -6.58 -20.79
CA ARG A 438 13.26 -6.35 -21.45
C ARG A 438 13.13 -5.72 -22.84
N ILE A 439 12.11 -6.13 -23.61
CA ILE A 439 11.80 -5.53 -24.91
C ILE A 439 11.24 -4.12 -24.70
N GLY A 440 10.32 -3.94 -23.75
CA GLY A 440 9.73 -2.65 -23.40
C GLY A 440 10.79 -1.61 -23.02
N ASP A 441 11.75 -1.99 -22.18
CA ASP A 441 12.85 -1.11 -21.75
C ASP A 441 13.77 -0.71 -22.92
N ARG A 442 13.93 -1.57 -23.94
CA ARG A 442 14.71 -1.24 -25.14
C ARG A 442 13.96 -0.33 -26.11
N VAL A 443 12.66 -0.53 -26.28
CA VAL A 443 11.84 0.22 -27.25
C VAL A 443 11.40 1.57 -26.68
N ARG A 444 11.07 1.61 -25.39
CA ARG A 444 10.62 2.81 -24.66
C ARG A 444 11.32 2.87 -23.30
N PRO A 445 12.59 3.29 -23.25
CA PRO A 445 13.31 3.44 -22.00
C PRO A 445 12.50 4.33 -21.04
N LEU A 446 12.40 3.91 -19.78
CA LEU A 446 11.80 4.73 -18.74
C LEU A 446 12.56 6.05 -18.68
N PRO A 447 11.90 7.22 -18.82
CA PRO A 447 12.51 8.46 -18.39
C PRO A 447 12.86 8.32 -16.91
N THR A 448 14.00 8.88 -16.49
CA THR A 448 14.37 8.97 -15.08
C THR A 448 13.16 9.48 -14.30
N PRO A 449 12.74 8.84 -13.19
CA PRO A 449 11.55 9.27 -12.47
C PRO A 449 11.66 10.75 -12.16
N ALA A 450 10.75 11.54 -12.71
CA ALA A 450 10.77 12.98 -12.53
C ALA A 450 10.78 13.30 -11.02
N GLY A 451 11.60 14.27 -10.63
CA GLY A 451 11.72 14.69 -9.23
C GLY A 451 12.41 13.69 -8.30
N ARG A 452 13.19 12.71 -8.79
CA ARG A 452 14.10 11.95 -7.93
C ARG A 452 15.33 12.74 -7.53
N VAL A 453 15.82 13.53 -8.47
CA VAL A 453 16.90 14.48 -8.26
C VAL A 453 16.30 15.87 -8.37
N LEU A 454 16.85 16.81 -7.62
CA LEU A 454 16.49 18.21 -7.67
C LEU A 454 16.65 18.72 -9.12
N GLN A 455 15.60 19.34 -9.67
CA GLN A 455 15.60 19.79 -11.08
C GLN A 455 16.57 20.93 -11.32
N ARG A 456 16.62 21.86 -10.37
CA ARG A 456 17.48 23.04 -10.41
C ARG A 456 18.32 23.07 -9.13
N ASP A 457 19.63 23.20 -9.29
CA ASP A 457 20.54 23.36 -8.15
C ASP A 457 20.15 24.54 -7.25
N VAL A 458 20.62 24.52 -6.02
CA VAL A 458 20.34 25.60 -5.06
C VAL A 458 21.08 26.85 -5.48
N ASP A 459 20.33 27.94 -5.66
CA ASP A 459 20.85 29.26 -5.98
C ASP A 459 20.73 30.14 -4.73
N MET A 460 21.86 30.65 -4.22
CA MET A 460 21.91 31.39 -2.96
C MET A 460 21.49 32.86 -3.07
N GLU A 461 21.39 33.38 -4.30
CA GLU A 461 20.90 34.74 -4.56
C GLU A 461 19.39 34.72 -4.79
N ARG A 462 18.91 33.65 -5.43
CA ARG A 462 17.49 33.42 -5.64
C ARG A 462 16.85 32.82 -4.40
N ASP A 463 17.19 31.59 -4.02
CA ASP A 463 16.40 30.77 -3.09
C ASP A 463 16.40 31.30 -1.64
N HIS A 464 15.33 30.98 -0.92
CA HIS A 464 15.21 31.32 0.50
C HIS A 464 15.95 30.30 1.35
N VAL A 465 17.10 30.70 1.90
CA VAL A 465 18.00 29.82 2.65
C VAL A 465 17.99 30.15 4.15
N ARG A 466 17.80 29.14 5.00
CA ARG A 466 17.99 29.22 6.45
C ARG A 466 19.23 28.43 6.86
N GLY A 467 20.32 29.14 7.08
CA GLY A 467 21.59 28.62 7.61
C GLY A 467 22.83 29.05 6.86
N PRO A 468 24.01 28.55 7.28
CA PRO A 468 25.28 28.94 6.70
C PRO A 468 25.37 28.56 5.22
N ARG A 469 26.05 29.42 4.44
CA ARG A 469 26.19 29.20 3.00
C ARG A 469 27.03 27.96 2.68
N ASP A 470 27.98 27.65 3.54
CA ASP A 470 28.96 26.55 3.48
C ASP A 470 28.55 25.32 4.31
N ALA A 471 27.28 25.23 4.72
CA ALA A 471 26.78 24.09 5.48
C ALA A 471 27.06 22.75 4.76
N ALA A 472 27.56 21.77 5.52
CA ALA A 472 27.93 20.45 5.00
C ALA A 472 26.73 19.68 4.39
N ALA A 473 25.51 20.00 4.81
CA ALA A 473 24.30 19.37 4.29
C ALA A 473 23.24 20.38 3.84
N THR A 474 22.57 20.04 2.73
CA THR A 474 21.49 20.83 2.15
C THR A 474 20.18 20.03 2.17
N VAL A 475 19.14 20.65 2.71
CA VAL A 475 17.76 20.16 2.59
C VAL A 475 16.96 21.16 1.77
N VAL A 476 16.36 20.72 0.67
CA VAL A 476 15.44 21.54 -0.14
C VAL A 476 14.03 21.04 0.07
N VAL A 477 13.10 21.94 0.36
CA VAL A 477 11.68 21.62 0.50
C VAL A 477 10.87 22.38 -0.55
N TYR A 478 10.07 21.64 -1.32
CA TYR A 478 9.00 22.18 -2.16
C TYR A 478 7.69 22.02 -1.38
N ALA A 479 7.03 23.13 -1.03
CA ALA A 479 5.80 23.07 -0.24
C ALA A 479 4.87 24.26 -0.48
N ALA A 480 3.57 24.02 -0.26
CA ALA A 480 2.60 25.04 0.10
C ALA A 480 2.58 25.22 1.63
N ILE A 481 2.15 26.39 2.11
CA ILE A 481 1.83 26.59 3.53
C ILE A 481 0.42 26.04 3.82
N ASP A 482 0.25 24.73 3.67
CA ASP A 482 -0.99 24.01 3.92
C ASP A 482 -1.02 23.38 5.34
N GLU A 483 -2.07 22.63 5.66
CA GLU A 483 -2.19 21.95 6.97
C GLU A 483 -1.06 20.93 7.19
N ASP A 484 -0.68 20.15 6.17
CA ASP A 484 0.31 19.08 6.27
C ASP A 484 1.73 19.64 6.47
N TYR A 485 2.08 20.72 5.76
CA TYR A 485 3.34 21.42 5.95
C TYR A 485 3.45 22.04 7.34
N ARG A 486 2.42 22.81 7.75
CA ARG A 486 2.43 23.55 9.03
C ARG A 486 2.54 22.62 10.23
N THR A 487 1.78 21.52 10.24
CA THR A 487 1.68 20.62 11.39
C THR A 487 2.78 19.57 11.46
N ARG A 488 3.38 19.17 10.33
CA ARG A 488 4.32 18.05 10.30
C ARG A 488 5.69 18.43 9.73
N THR A 489 5.72 18.90 8.50
CA THR A 489 6.98 19.09 7.77
C THR A 489 7.81 20.22 8.36
N ALA A 490 7.18 21.36 8.68
CA ALA A 490 7.86 22.50 9.28
C ALA A 490 8.44 22.15 10.66
N GLU A 491 7.71 21.38 11.48
CA GLU A 491 8.20 20.90 12.78
C GLU A 491 9.39 19.96 12.62
N ALA A 492 9.29 18.96 11.73
CA ALA A 492 10.38 18.03 11.45
C ALA A 492 11.65 18.75 10.98
N LEU A 493 11.53 19.73 10.07
CA LEU A 493 12.65 20.53 9.58
C LEU A 493 13.28 21.38 10.69
N ARG A 494 12.45 21.97 11.58
CA ARG A 494 12.91 22.76 12.73
C ARG A 494 13.72 21.90 13.70
N GLU A 495 13.23 20.73 14.08
CA GLU A 495 13.93 19.80 14.97
C GLU A 495 15.26 19.31 14.38
N VAL A 496 15.27 18.98 13.08
CA VAL A 496 16.50 18.55 12.40
C VAL A 496 17.52 19.69 12.36
N ARG A 497 17.09 20.93 12.11
CA ARG A 497 17.99 22.09 12.16
C ARG A 497 18.56 22.32 13.55
N GLN A 498 17.74 22.19 14.60
CA GLN A 498 18.23 22.26 15.99
C GLN A 498 19.27 21.20 16.28
N GLN A 499 19.12 19.99 15.74
CA GLN A 499 20.06 18.88 15.97
C GLN A 499 21.41 19.05 15.23
N PHE A 500 21.40 19.59 14.01
CA PHE A 500 22.61 19.72 13.19
C PHE A 500 23.28 21.10 13.26
N GLY A 501 22.57 22.11 13.78
CA GLY A 501 23.06 23.49 13.86
C GLY A 501 23.59 23.97 12.52
N ASP A 502 24.73 24.65 12.54
CA ASP A 502 25.38 25.27 11.38
C ASP A 502 25.82 24.30 10.28
N ARG A 503 25.79 22.99 10.53
CA ARG A 503 26.12 21.98 9.52
C ARG A 503 25.00 21.75 8.51
N LEU A 504 23.82 22.32 8.73
CA LEU A 504 22.66 22.14 7.88
C LEU A 504 22.15 23.48 7.34
N ARG A 505 21.85 23.56 6.05
CA ARG A 505 21.05 24.63 5.48
C ARG A 505 19.73 24.09 4.94
N ILE A 506 18.65 24.82 5.17
CA ILE A 506 17.31 24.51 4.66
C ILE A 506 16.97 25.53 3.58
N VAL A 507 16.47 25.04 2.44
CA VAL A 507 16.08 25.85 1.29
C VAL A 507 14.59 25.65 1.05
N PHE A 508 13.84 26.73 0.97
CA PHE A 508 12.39 26.68 0.71
C PHE A 508 12.09 27.11 -0.73
N ARG A 509 11.27 26.32 -1.42
CA ARG A 509 10.70 26.60 -2.74
C ARG A 509 9.19 26.39 -2.70
N HIS A 510 8.46 27.21 -3.46
CA HIS A 510 7.00 27.15 -3.45
C HIS A 510 6.49 25.95 -4.24
N HIS A 511 5.39 25.35 -3.75
CA HIS A 511 4.60 24.40 -4.52
C HIS A 511 3.11 24.60 -4.21
N THR A 512 2.49 25.56 -4.89
CA THR A 512 1.12 26.00 -4.60
C THR A 512 0.12 25.22 -5.45
N THR A 513 -0.88 24.62 -4.81
CA THR A 513 -1.88 23.77 -5.49
C THR A 513 -3.27 24.39 -5.58
N ASP A 514 -3.52 25.47 -4.86
CA ASP A 514 -4.77 26.22 -4.82
C ASP A 514 -4.51 27.71 -4.56
N ASP A 515 -5.56 28.52 -4.65
CA ASP A 515 -5.49 29.98 -4.51
C ASP A 515 -5.06 30.42 -3.10
N GLN A 516 -5.40 29.65 -2.06
CA GLN A 516 -5.02 29.97 -0.69
C GLN A 516 -3.52 29.77 -0.47
N ALA A 517 -2.97 28.65 -0.98
CA ALA A 517 -1.55 28.37 -1.01
C ALA A 517 -0.80 29.44 -1.81
N LEU A 518 -1.36 29.89 -2.94
CA LEU A 518 -0.79 30.98 -3.74
C LEU A 518 -0.73 32.29 -2.96
N ASN A 519 -1.79 32.68 -2.27
CA ASN A 519 -1.81 33.88 -1.45
C ASN A 519 -0.76 33.83 -0.33
N CYS A 520 -0.58 32.68 0.32
CA CYS A 520 0.48 32.48 1.32
C CYS A 520 1.89 32.59 0.72
N ALA A 521 2.10 32.02 -0.47
CA ALA A 521 3.37 32.14 -1.18
C ALA A 521 3.69 33.59 -1.54
N LEU A 522 2.72 34.34 -2.06
CA LEU A 522 2.87 35.76 -2.37
C LEU A 522 3.15 36.59 -1.12
N ALA A 523 2.52 36.28 0.02
CA ALA A 523 2.79 36.92 1.30
C ALA A 523 4.23 36.65 1.78
N LEU A 524 4.72 35.42 1.65
CA LEU A 524 6.11 35.09 1.96
C LEU A 524 7.09 35.88 1.08
N GLU A 525 6.82 36.00 -0.21
CA GLU A 525 7.66 36.80 -1.12
C GLU A 525 7.58 38.30 -0.85
N ALA A 526 6.42 38.82 -0.45
CA ALA A 526 6.28 40.21 0.00
C ALA A 526 7.10 40.48 1.28
N ALA A 527 7.15 39.52 2.20
CA ALA A 527 8.02 39.58 3.38
C ALA A 527 9.50 39.46 3.00
N ALA A 528 9.83 38.65 1.99
CA ALA A 528 11.21 38.50 1.50
C ALA A 528 11.79 39.80 0.93
N GLN A 529 10.99 40.62 0.24
CA GLN A 529 11.42 41.94 -0.23
C GLN A 529 11.85 42.87 0.90
N GLN A 530 11.33 42.64 2.11
CA GLN A 530 11.69 43.37 3.32
C GLN A 530 12.76 42.64 4.15
N GLY A 531 13.34 41.55 3.64
CA GLY A 531 14.38 40.75 4.30
C GLY A 531 13.85 39.82 5.40
N ARG A 532 12.53 39.60 5.49
CA ARG A 532 11.87 38.90 6.61
C ARG A 532 11.08 37.66 6.20
N PHE A 533 11.49 37.00 5.11
CA PHE A 533 10.86 35.76 4.63
C PHE A 533 10.65 34.74 5.75
N TRP A 534 11.71 34.48 6.52
CA TRP A 534 11.74 33.45 7.54
C TRP A 534 10.95 33.80 8.80
N ASP A 535 10.80 35.09 9.12
CA ASP A 535 9.95 35.54 10.22
C ASP A 535 8.48 35.32 9.88
N MET A 536 8.08 35.72 8.67
CA MET A 536 6.73 35.49 8.15
C MET A 536 6.42 34.00 8.05
N HIS A 537 7.36 33.20 7.53
CA HIS A 537 7.25 31.75 7.50
C HIS A 537 7.02 31.16 8.90
N ASP A 538 7.84 31.52 9.89
CA ASP A 538 7.73 30.97 11.23
C ASP A 538 6.43 31.37 11.94
N ALA A 539 5.90 32.55 11.65
CA ALA A 539 4.60 32.98 12.14
C ALA A 539 3.45 32.17 11.51
N LEU A 540 3.51 31.91 10.19
CA LEU A 540 2.50 31.11 9.48
C LEU A 540 2.48 29.64 9.91
N VAL A 541 3.62 29.06 10.25
CA VAL A 541 3.74 27.64 10.68
C VAL A 541 3.74 27.48 12.21
N LYS A 542 3.39 28.53 12.95
CA LYS A 542 3.41 28.52 14.41
C LYS A 542 2.44 27.46 14.96
N PRO A 543 2.89 26.55 15.86
CA PRO A 543 2.01 25.56 16.46
C PRO A 543 0.85 26.23 17.21
N GLY A 544 -0.39 25.82 16.90
CA GLY A 544 -1.61 26.39 17.49
C GLY A 544 -1.98 27.80 16.99
N GLY A 545 -1.36 28.28 15.90
CA GLY A 545 -1.78 29.50 15.22
C GLY A 545 -3.17 29.37 14.57
N ASP A 546 -3.88 30.48 14.45
CA ASP A 546 -5.17 30.54 13.76
C ASP A 546 -4.95 30.40 12.24
N PRO A 547 -5.45 29.33 11.60
CA PRO A 547 -5.30 29.12 10.16
C PRO A 547 -6.04 30.16 9.31
N ASP A 548 -7.04 30.82 9.87
CA ASP A 548 -7.88 31.80 9.18
C ASP A 548 -7.44 33.25 9.50
N ALA A 549 -6.35 33.41 10.26
CA ALA A 549 -5.77 34.71 10.55
C ALA A 549 -5.45 35.47 9.26
N ALA A 550 -5.81 36.75 9.22
CA ALA A 550 -5.52 37.60 8.08
C ALA A 550 -3.99 37.74 7.93
N LEU A 551 -3.50 37.54 6.71
CA LEU A 551 -2.06 37.64 6.40
C LEU A 551 -1.46 39.00 6.78
N THR A 552 -2.27 40.06 6.75
CA THR A 552 -1.89 41.42 7.15
C THR A 552 -1.70 41.57 8.66
N ASP A 553 -2.46 40.85 9.47
CA ASP A 553 -2.28 40.83 10.93
C ASP A 553 -1.00 40.08 11.29
N ILE A 554 -0.75 38.94 10.65
CA ILE A 554 0.50 38.19 10.80
C ILE A 554 1.69 39.06 10.38
N ALA A 555 1.58 39.77 9.26
CA ALA A 555 2.61 40.67 8.77
C ALA A 555 2.93 41.80 9.79
N ARG A 556 1.91 42.33 10.45
CA ARG A 556 2.07 43.33 11.52
C ARG A 556 2.78 42.75 12.74
N ASP A 557 2.44 41.53 13.13
CA ASP A 557 3.05 40.84 14.28
C ASP A 557 4.53 40.51 14.06
N VAL A 558 4.91 40.25 12.80
CA VAL A 558 6.31 40.12 12.39
C VAL A 558 6.90 41.45 11.93
N ASP A 559 6.34 42.59 12.34
CA ASP A 559 6.92 43.93 12.16
C ASP A 559 7.37 44.21 10.71
N LEU A 560 6.51 43.85 9.75
CA LEU A 560 6.60 44.26 8.35
C LEU A 560 5.91 45.61 8.13
N ASP A 561 6.39 46.36 7.13
CA ASP A 561 5.64 47.49 6.58
C ASP A 561 4.40 46.96 5.86
N VAL A 562 3.24 47.05 6.53
CA VAL A 562 1.96 46.53 6.04
C VAL A 562 1.53 47.23 4.74
N GLY A 563 1.83 48.52 4.58
CA GLY A 563 1.47 49.25 3.36
C GLY A 563 2.23 48.75 2.14
N ARG A 564 3.56 48.54 2.28
CA ARG A 564 4.37 47.93 1.21
C ARG A 564 4.00 46.47 0.96
N PHE A 565 3.67 45.74 2.02
CA PHE A 565 3.23 44.34 1.95
C PHE A 565 1.93 44.18 1.14
N GLU A 566 0.88 44.95 1.49
CA GLU A 566 -0.40 44.96 0.77
C GLU A 566 -0.23 45.40 -0.68
N GLN A 567 0.60 46.41 -0.93
CA GLN A 567 0.90 46.84 -2.29
C GLN A 567 1.56 45.72 -3.11
N SER A 568 2.51 44.98 -2.52
CA SER A 568 3.15 43.85 -3.20
C SER A 568 2.17 42.72 -3.49
N LEU A 569 1.25 42.43 -2.57
CA LEU A 569 0.18 41.44 -2.79
C LEU A 569 -0.77 41.87 -3.91
N ASN A 570 -1.20 43.13 -3.93
CA ASN A 570 -2.14 43.63 -4.92
C ASN A 570 -1.53 43.74 -6.34
N THR A 571 -0.23 44.00 -6.42
CA THR A 571 0.48 44.11 -7.71
C THR A 571 0.98 42.78 -8.26
N ASN A 572 0.92 41.69 -7.46
CA ASN A 572 1.43 40.36 -7.83
C ASN A 572 2.87 40.39 -8.36
N ASN A 573 3.68 41.33 -7.88
CA ASN A 573 5.01 41.60 -8.44
C ASN A 573 6.02 40.44 -8.24
N GLN A 574 5.65 39.42 -7.46
CA GLN A 574 6.47 38.22 -7.19
C GLN A 574 5.84 36.93 -7.72
N LEU A 575 4.74 37.04 -8.48
CA LEU A 575 4.05 35.87 -9.01
C LEU A 575 4.97 35.03 -9.91
N SER A 576 5.80 35.65 -10.74
CA SER A 576 6.73 34.95 -11.63
C SER A 576 7.67 34.00 -10.88
N ARG A 577 8.15 34.41 -9.71
CA ARG A 577 9.05 33.60 -8.89
C ARG A 577 8.35 32.37 -8.31
N VAL A 578 7.11 32.53 -7.85
CA VAL A 578 6.26 31.43 -7.36
C VAL A 578 5.90 30.49 -8.50
N GLU A 579 5.56 31.04 -9.67
CA GLU A 579 5.27 30.27 -10.89
C GLU A 579 6.48 29.48 -11.38
N ASP A 580 7.68 30.04 -11.35
CA ASP A 580 8.92 29.33 -11.69
C ASP A 580 9.15 28.11 -10.80
N ASP A 581 8.95 28.23 -9.48
CA ASP A 581 9.06 27.09 -8.56
C ASP A 581 7.95 26.04 -8.82
N ASN A 582 6.74 26.49 -9.16
CA ASN A 582 5.64 25.61 -9.54
C ASN A 582 5.91 24.88 -10.86
N LEU A 583 6.53 25.55 -11.85
CA LEU A 583 6.94 24.95 -13.11
C LEU A 583 8.03 23.89 -12.88
N ASP A 584 9.00 24.16 -12.01
CA ASP A 584 9.99 23.17 -11.58
C ASP A 584 9.31 21.93 -10.96
N ALA A 585 8.38 22.16 -10.03
CA ALA A 585 7.64 21.10 -9.35
C ALA A 585 6.77 20.30 -10.32
N GLN A 586 6.13 20.97 -11.29
CA GLN A 586 5.33 20.33 -12.33
C GLN A 586 6.19 19.52 -13.30
N ALA A 587 7.34 20.07 -13.73
CA ALA A 587 8.31 19.36 -14.57
C ALA A 587 8.91 18.14 -13.85
N ALA A 588 9.12 18.25 -12.53
CA ALA A 588 9.46 17.14 -11.65
C ALA A 588 8.30 16.19 -11.34
N GLY A 589 7.08 16.49 -11.75
CA GLY A 589 5.90 15.66 -11.42
C GLY A 589 5.71 15.46 -9.92
N LEU A 590 5.99 16.49 -9.13
CA LEU A 590 5.84 16.45 -7.68
C LEU A 590 4.36 16.33 -7.28
N PRO A 591 4.06 15.58 -6.20
CA PRO A 591 2.73 15.59 -5.63
C PRO A 591 2.45 16.93 -4.96
N ALA A 592 1.17 17.25 -4.78
CA ALA A 592 0.71 18.43 -4.04
C ALA A 592 1.27 18.51 -2.61
N SER A 593 1.52 17.36 -1.99
CA SER A 593 2.08 17.26 -0.64
C SER A 593 3.54 17.77 -0.59
N PRO A 594 3.99 18.30 0.56
CA PRO A 594 5.38 18.73 0.74
C PRO A 594 6.39 17.67 0.29
N THR A 595 7.37 18.09 -0.51
CA THR A 595 8.43 17.20 -1.02
C THR A 595 9.79 17.68 -0.53
N ILE A 596 10.54 16.78 0.12
CA ILE A 596 11.86 17.05 0.68
C ILE A 596 12.94 16.39 -0.18
N TYR A 597 14.02 17.12 -0.44
CA TYR A 597 15.26 16.62 -1.00
C TYR A 597 16.39 16.78 0.02
N VAL A 598 17.21 15.75 0.17
CA VAL A 598 18.45 15.76 0.97
C VAL A 598 19.60 15.57 0.00
N GLN A 599 20.54 16.53 -0.03
CA GLN A 599 21.70 16.50 -0.95
C GLN A 599 21.28 16.26 -2.42
N GLY A 600 20.22 16.95 -2.86
CA GLY A 600 19.70 16.81 -4.21
C GLY A 600 18.86 15.55 -4.47
N ASN A 601 18.77 14.60 -3.53
CA ASN A 601 18.00 13.37 -3.70
C ASN A 601 16.66 13.44 -2.95
N ARG A 602 15.57 13.07 -3.60
CA ARG A 602 14.24 13.08 -2.99
C ARG A 602 14.12 12.06 -1.87
N VAL A 603 13.57 12.51 -0.75
CA VAL A 603 13.23 11.67 0.40
C VAL A 603 11.94 10.90 0.10
N MET A 604 12.02 9.57 0.11
CA MET A 604 10.87 8.68 -0.18
C MET A 604 10.24 8.06 1.08
N GLY A 605 10.84 8.27 2.25
CA GLY A 605 10.33 7.79 3.53
C GLY A 605 9.54 8.85 4.30
N PRO A 606 9.15 8.58 5.57
CA PRO A 606 8.36 9.51 6.34
C PRO A 606 9.11 10.83 6.57
N ALA A 607 8.43 11.96 6.36
CA ALA A 607 8.96 13.30 6.61
C ALA A 607 8.98 13.64 8.11
N ASN A 608 9.75 12.89 8.90
CA ASN A 608 9.95 13.14 10.32
C ASN A 608 11.43 13.40 10.65
N SER A 609 11.66 14.06 11.79
CA SER A 609 12.99 14.51 12.18
C SER A 609 13.99 13.37 12.33
N TRP A 610 13.56 12.25 12.90
CA TRP A 610 14.40 11.06 13.06
C TRP A 610 14.89 10.50 11.72
N TYR A 611 14.01 10.32 10.73
CA TYR A 611 14.36 9.75 9.44
C TYR A 611 15.26 10.69 8.64
N LEU A 612 14.95 11.98 8.63
CA LEU A 612 15.78 13.00 8.00
C LEU A 612 17.17 13.07 8.64
N ALA A 613 17.25 13.03 9.98
CA ALA A 613 18.52 12.99 10.69
C ALA A 613 19.34 11.73 10.35
N GLN A 614 18.69 10.58 10.13
CA GLN A 614 19.38 9.36 9.72
C GLN A 614 19.97 9.47 8.31
N LEU A 615 19.25 10.08 7.37
CA LEU A 615 19.74 10.34 6.01
C LEU A 615 20.94 11.30 6.04
N LEU A 616 20.80 12.43 6.74
CA LEU A 616 21.87 13.41 6.87
C LEU A 616 23.13 12.85 7.55
N ARG A 617 22.99 11.93 8.51
CA ARG A 617 24.16 11.27 9.14
C ARG A 617 24.88 10.30 8.21
N ARG A 618 24.20 9.72 7.21
CA ARG A 618 24.82 8.83 6.22
C ARG A 618 25.62 9.57 5.18
N ASP A 619 25.19 10.78 4.83
CA ASP A 619 25.79 11.56 3.75
C ASP A 619 26.88 12.54 4.25
N VAL A 620 26.92 12.84 5.56
CA VAL A 620 27.89 13.76 6.18
C VAL A 620 29.00 13.01 6.96
N GLY A 621 28.91 11.68 7.07
CA GLY A 621 29.94 10.83 7.68
C GLY A 621 30.65 10.04 6.59
#